data_AF-A8V2W7-F1
#
_entry.id   AF-A8V2W7-F1
#
_cell.length_a   1.000
_cell.length_b   1.000
_cell.length_c   1.000
_cell.angle_alpha   90.00
_cell.angle_beta   90.00
_cell.angle_gamma   90.00
#
_symmetry.space_group_name_H-M   'P 1'
#
loop_
_entity.id
_entity.type
_entity.pdbx_description
1 polymer ?
#
loop_
_entity_poly.entity_id
_entity_poly.type
_entity_poly.pdbx_seq_one_letter_code
_entity_poly.pdbx_strand_id
1 'polypeptide(L)' 'MNVEKKFLQCIKDFNLISENDKILVAYSTGADSSALAFLLTKLKEYLKIGKIALAYLNHSIRKESDEEEIFAKQFAEKLG' A
#
# COMPACT_ATOMS: atom_id res chain seq x y z
N MET A 1 14.57 -5.60 14.73
CA MET A 1 13.75 -6.52 13.90
C MET A 1 13.49 -5.82 12.57
N ASN A 2 13.91 -6.37 11.43
CA ASN A 2 13.76 -5.68 10.14
C ASN A 2 12.39 -6.02 9.51
N VAL A 3 11.48 -5.05 9.45
CA VAL A 3 10.10 -5.20 8.95
C VAL A 3 10.10 -5.71 7.50
N GLU A 4 11.00 -5.23 6.66
CA GLU A 4 11.13 -5.65 5.26
C GLU A 4 11.41 -7.14 5.12
N LYS A 5 12.29 -7.68 5.98
CA LYS A 5 12.63 -9.10 5.98
C LYS A 5 11.41 -9.95 6.32
N LYS A 6 10.61 -9.54 7.32
CA LYS A 6 9.38 -10.25 7.70
C LYS A 6 8.32 -10.15 6.60
N PHE A 7 8.20 -9.00 5.97
CA PHE A 7 7.28 -8.77 4.86
C PHE A 7 7.60 -9.67 3.67
N LEU A 8 8.86 -9.71 3.22
CA LEU A 8 9.31 -10.57 2.13
C LEU A 8 9.16 -12.06 2.48
N GLN A 9 9.45 -12.44 3.73
CA GLN A 9 9.25 -13.81 4.20
C GLN A 9 7.78 -14.22 4.13
N CYS A 10 6.87 -13.35 4.56
CA CYS A 10 5.42 -13.59 4.48
C CYS A 10 4.95 -13.77 3.04
N ILE A 11 5.38 -12.90 2.11
CA ILE A 11 5.03 -13.03 0.68
C ILE A 11 5.47 -14.40 0.15
N LYS A 12 6.69 -14.83 0.49
CA LYS A 12 7.24 -16.12 0.06
C LYS A 12 6.51 -17.30 0.68
N ASP A 13 6.30 -17.30 2.00
CA ASP A 13 5.72 -18.44 2.72
C ASP A 13 4.28 -18.73 2.30
N PHE A 14 3.54 -17.69 1.91
CA PHE A 14 2.14 -17.78 1.52
C PHE A 14 1.90 -17.60 0.01
N ASN A 15 2.96 -17.48 -0.80
CA ASN A 15 2.88 -17.24 -2.25
C ASN A 15 1.92 -16.10 -2.63
N LEU A 16 2.02 -14.95 -1.94
CA LEU A 16 1.02 -13.87 -2.04
C LEU A 16 1.12 -13.04 -3.33
N ILE A 17 2.28 -13.01 -3.98
CA ILE A 17 2.54 -12.14 -5.13
C ILE A 17 3.30 -12.93 -6.19
N SER A 18 2.79 -12.88 -7.42
CA SER A 18 3.42 -13.41 -8.62
C SER A 18 3.94 -12.29 -9.53
N GLU A 19 4.84 -12.65 -10.44
CA GLU A 19 5.38 -11.69 -11.40
C GLU A 19 4.27 -11.07 -12.26
N ASN A 20 4.33 -9.75 -12.46
CA ASN A 20 3.38 -8.92 -13.19
C ASN A 20 1.99 -8.77 -12.55
N ASP A 21 1.80 -9.20 -11.30
CA ASP A 21 0.56 -8.94 -10.58
C ASP A 21 0.22 -7.45 -10.55
N LYS A 22 -1.08 -7.15 -10.57
CA LYS A 22 -1.63 -5.82 -10.36
C LYS A 22 -2.32 -5.80 -9.00
N ILE A 23 -1.76 -5.02 -8.07
CA ILE A 23 -2.18 -5.02 -6.68
C ILE A 23 -3.00 -3.76 -6.40
N LEU A 24 -4.19 -3.95 -5.85
CA LEU A 24 -5.02 -2.87 -5.29
C LEU A 24 -4.92 -2.91 -3.76
N VAL A 25 -4.36 -1.87 -3.17
CA VAL A 25 -4.21 -1.76 -1.71
C VAL A 25 -5.40 -1.01 -1.14
N ALA A 26 -6.13 -1.64 -0.21
CA ALA A 26 -7.09 -0.92 0.61
C ALA A 26 -6.34 0.03 1.55
N TYR A 27 -6.45 1.33 1.28
CA TYR A 27 -5.70 2.38 1.95
C TYR A 27 -6.63 3.18 2.86
N SER A 28 -6.33 3.22 4.16
CA SER A 28 -7.19 3.85 5.17
C SER A 28 -6.51 5.00 5.91
N THR A 29 -5.46 5.59 5.31
CA THR A 29 -4.58 6.65 5.88
C THR A 29 -3.82 6.28 7.17
N GLY A 30 -4.14 5.14 7.79
CA GLY A 30 -3.49 4.63 8.99
C GLY A 30 -2.04 4.18 8.78
N ALA A 31 -1.35 3.97 9.90
CA ALA A 31 0.06 3.56 9.91
C ALA A 31 0.27 2.22 9.17
N ASP A 32 -0.61 1.25 9.38
CA ASP A 32 -0.48 -0.09 8.79
C ASP A 32 -0.63 -0.07 7.27
N SER A 33 -1.70 0.57 6.76
CA SER A 33 -1.92 0.68 5.32
C SER A 33 -0.86 1.56 4.63
N SER A 34 -0.33 2.57 5.34
CA SER A 34 0.78 3.39 4.84
C SER A 34 2.09 2.62 4.77
N ALA A 35 2.40 1.83 5.79
CA ALA A 35 3.57 0.95 5.77
C ALA A 35 3.46 -0.10 4.65
N LEU A 36 2.28 -0.72 4.48
CA LEU A 36 2.03 -1.69 3.42
C LEU A 36 2.22 -1.08 2.03
N ALA A 37 1.58 0.06 1.76
CA ALA A 37 1.72 0.77 0.49
C ALA A 37 3.18 1.16 0.21
N PHE A 38 3.87 1.71 1.22
CA PHE A 38 5.28 2.07 1.11
C PHE A 38 6.17 0.86 0.81
N LEU A 39 6.00 -0.26 1.52
CA LEU A 39 6.79 -1.48 1.33
C LEU A 39 6.57 -2.09 -0.06
N LEU A 40 5.30 -2.17 -0.50
CA LEU A 40 4.95 -2.66 -1.83
C LEU A 40 5.59 -1.81 -2.93
N THR A 41 5.49 -0.48 -2.82
CA THR A 41 6.12 0.44 -3.78
C THR A 41 7.64 0.34 -3.75
N LYS A 42 8.26 0.36 -2.56
CA LYS A 42 9.72 0.25 -2.40
C LYS A 42 10.28 -1.04 -3.01
N LEU A 43 9.56 -2.15 -2.87
CA LEU A 43 9.98 -3.47 -3.32
C LEU A 43 9.38 -3.87 -4.67
N LYS A 44 8.68 -2.95 -5.35
CA LYS A 44 7.96 -3.20 -6.62
C LYS A 44 8.84 -3.91 -7.65
N GLU A 45 10.03 -3.39 -7.90
CA GLU A 45 10.97 -3.93 -8.89
C GLU A 45 11.52 -5.29 -8.47
N TYR A 46 11.84 -5.46 -7.17
CA TYR A 46 12.33 -6.73 -6.63
C TYR A 46 11.27 -7.84 -6.72
N LEU A 47 10.02 -7.49 -6.44
CA LEU A 47 8.86 -8.40 -6.51
C LEU A 47 8.27 -8.51 -7.92
N LYS A 48 8.79 -7.75 -8.91
CA LYS A 48 8.30 -7.67 -10.29
C LYS A 48 6.80 -7.37 -10.38
N ILE A 49 6.30 -6.49 -9.53
CA ILE A 49 4.89 -6.09 -9.52
C ILE A 49 4.61 -5.18 -10.70
N GLY A 50 3.62 -5.53 -11.54
CA GLY A 50 3.31 -4.78 -12.75
C GLY A 50 2.66 -3.42 -12.46
N LYS A 51 1.72 -3.38 -11.50
CA LYS A 51 1.04 -2.14 -11.11
C LYS A 51 0.62 -2.18 -9.64
N ILE A 52 0.70 -1.03 -8.99
CA ILE A 52 0.14 -0.82 -7.64
C ILE A 52 -0.85 0.34 -7.74
N ALA A 53 -2.00 0.21 -7.10
CA ALA A 53 -2.97 1.28 -6.94
C ALA A 53 -3.47 1.32 -5.50
N LEU A 54 -3.82 2.50 -5.00
CA LEU A 54 -4.45 2.66 -3.70
C LEU A 54 -5.95 2.90 -3.87
N ALA A 55 -6.76 2.19 -3.10
CA ALA A 55 -8.19 2.42 -2.96
C ALA A 55 -8.46 3.00 -1.58
N TYR A 56 -8.85 4.27 -1.52
CA TYR A 56 -9.33 4.93 -0.32
C TYR A 56 -10.86 5.08 -0.41
N LEU A 57 -11.56 4.83 0.69
CA LEU A 57 -13.00 4.99 0.79
C LEU A 57 -13.32 6.07 1.82
N ASN A 58 -13.83 7.22 1.35
CA ASN A 58 -14.40 8.23 2.21
C ASN A 58 -15.77 7.75 2.71
N HIS A 59 -15.85 7.35 3.98
CA HIS A 59 -17.11 6.91 4.59
C HIS A 59 -18.05 8.06 4.97
N SER A 60 -17.56 9.32 4.94
CA SER A 60 -18.32 10.53 5.29
C SER A 60 -18.94 10.52 6.69
N ILE A 61 -18.28 9.86 7.65
CA ILE A 61 -18.77 9.74 9.04
C ILE A 61 -18.36 10.93 9.90
N ARG A 62 -17.16 11.49 9.65
CA ARG A 62 -16.60 12.59 10.44
C ARG A 62 -16.16 13.73 9.52
N LYS A 63 -15.97 14.93 10.07
CA LYS A 63 -15.54 16.11 9.28
C LYS A 63 -14.13 15.93 8.72
N GLU A 64 -13.29 15.17 9.40
CA GLU A 64 -11.92 14.86 9.03
C GLU A 64 -11.83 13.98 7.79
N SER A 65 -12.93 13.34 7.35
CA SER A 65 -12.90 12.41 6.21
C SER A 65 -12.49 13.06 4.89
N ASP A 66 -12.78 14.36 4.71
CA ASP A 66 -12.36 15.11 3.52
C ASP A 66 -10.85 15.43 3.56
N GLU A 67 -10.31 15.74 4.75
CA GLU A 67 -8.87 15.95 4.95
C GLU A 67 -8.09 14.64 4.76
N GLU A 68 -8.63 13.52 5.24
CA GLU A 68 -8.08 12.19 5.03
C GLU A 68 -8.06 11.80 3.54
N GLU A 69 -9.08 12.18 2.76
CA GLU A 69 -9.10 11.95 1.31
C GLU A 69 -8.01 12.75 0.59
N ILE A 70 -7.82 14.01 0.96
CA ILE A 70 -6.75 14.86 0.42
C ILE A 70 -5.39 14.26 0.76
N PHE A 71 -5.20 13.83 2.01
CA PHE A 71 -3.98 13.17 2.45
C PHE A 71 -3.71 11.89 1.65
N ALA A 72 -4.73 11.06 1.41
CA ALA A 72 -4.57 9.82 0.64
C ALA A 72 -4.10 10.08 -0.81
N LYS A 73 -4.64 11.12 -1.46
CA LYS A 73 -4.20 11.54 -2.80
C LYS A 73 -2.74 11.99 -2.78
N GLN A 74 -2.37 12.88 -1.85
CA GLN A 74 -1.00 13.38 -1.71
C GLN A 74 0.00 12.27 -1.37
N PHE A 75 -0.41 11.29 -0.56
CA PHE A 75 0.41 10.13 -0.23
C PHE A 75 0.65 9.26 -1.46
N ALA A 76 -0.38 8.99 -2.26
CA ALA A 76 -0.26 8.25 -3.52
C ALA A 76 0.70 8.97 -4.48
N GLU A 77 0.55 10.28 -4.68
CA GLU A 77 1.42 11.08 -5.54
C GLU A 77 2.90 11.01 -5.13
N LYS A 78 3.18 10.98 -3.81
CA LYS A 78 4.55 10.85 -3.28
C LYS A 78 5.19 9.49 -3.55
N LEU A 79 4.38 8.44 -3.68
CA LEU A 79 4.87 7.08 -3.97
C LEU A 79 5.14 6.85 -5.47
N GLY A 80 4.63 7.72 -6.34
CA GLY A 80 4.72 7.60 -7.80
C GLY A 80 3.68 6.63 -8.39
#